data_AF-A0A8T3CC65-F1
#
_entry.id   AF-A0A8T3CC65-F1
#
_cell.length_a   1.000
_cell.length_b   1.000
_cell.length_c   1.000
_cell.angle_alpha   90.00
_cell.angle_beta   90.00
_cell.angle_gamma   90.00
#
_symmetry.space_group_name_H-M   'P 1'
#
loop_
_entity.id
_entity.type
_entity.pdbx_description
1 polymer ?
#
loop_
_entity_poly.entity_id
_entity_poly.type
_entity_poly.pdbx_seq_one_letter_code
_entity_poly.pdbx_strand_id
1 'polypeptide(L)'
;MEAAAKLVGETLLLEIPVKDTSFDLEKAVCSHGLFMMAPNHWDPASCTLQRPIRLPSGSVRVHISQLRPSSPIAVSVAGSVSLSLEDKEALLDQLRRMLRISDEEDRIIQEFHRIHADAREKGLGRIFRSPTLFEDMVKCILLCNCQWPRTLSMARALCELQQPLPLKQCCNSEAFHPKTPQPKEKKRKTTKRKKVTVKLETKFIDGAELLETAGLMINHVTQPSDSQACHKIDSTALSNQDSLNSSIPSQSFNDGLKFSDGLSCPHEAIGDFPTPEELANLDAAYLANRCKLGYRAKRIVSLAKSIVNGNLQPRKLEEICEGFSMSSYDSIDQQLSVLSGFGPFTRANVLMCMGFYHRVPADTETVRHIRQFHGRNCDIDSAQKVIEAIYGNYAPFQFLAYWIELWEYYEQRFGTWSKLPASYYPLVTASNMKSKISKRLRVKKLELEEQ
;
A
#
# COMPACT_ATOMS: atom_id res chain seq x y z
N MET A 1 1.53 -32.94 -22.51
CA MET A 1 0.69 -32.19 -23.47
C MET A 1 1.41 -30.88 -23.75
N GLU A 2 1.91 -30.74 -24.97
CA GLU A 2 2.73 -29.61 -25.43
C GLU A 2 1.93 -28.30 -25.47
N ALA A 3 2.59 -27.21 -25.06
CA ALA A 3 2.07 -25.86 -25.16
C ALA A 3 2.00 -25.43 -26.63
N ALA A 4 0.80 -25.07 -27.11
CA ALA A 4 0.61 -24.54 -28.46
C ALA A 4 0.88 -23.02 -28.46
N ALA A 5 2.00 -22.60 -29.05
CA ALA A 5 2.29 -21.19 -29.28
C ALA A 5 1.57 -20.70 -30.55
N LYS A 6 0.75 -19.65 -30.44
CA LYS A 6 0.25 -18.87 -31.59
C LYS A 6 0.97 -17.52 -31.62
N LEU A 7 1.65 -17.22 -32.73
CA LEU A 7 2.35 -15.96 -32.97
C LEU A 7 1.36 -14.88 -33.47
N VAL A 8 1.21 -13.80 -32.71
CA VAL A 8 0.63 -12.51 -33.17
C VAL A 8 1.61 -11.43 -32.70
N GLY A 9 2.45 -10.93 -33.63
CA GLY A 9 3.61 -10.10 -33.29
C GLY A 9 4.76 -10.87 -32.62
N GLU A 10 5.90 -10.22 -32.34
CA GLU A 10 7.02 -10.77 -31.56
C GLU A 10 6.65 -10.93 -30.08
N THR A 11 5.60 -11.71 -29.82
CA THR A 11 5.04 -11.93 -28.49
C THR A 11 5.00 -13.43 -28.21
N LEU A 12 5.69 -13.86 -27.17
CA LEU A 12 5.60 -15.23 -26.67
C LEU A 12 4.40 -15.34 -25.73
N LEU A 13 3.54 -16.34 -25.96
CA LEU A 13 2.42 -16.65 -25.08
C LEU A 13 2.74 -17.89 -24.23
N LEU A 14 2.57 -17.76 -22.92
CA LEU A 14 2.66 -18.84 -21.94
C LEU A 14 1.33 -18.98 -21.21
N GLU A 15 1.05 -20.18 -20.70
CA GLU A 15 -0.10 -20.45 -19.86
C GLU A 15 0.34 -21.00 -18.51
N ILE A 16 -0.25 -20.47 -17.43
CA ILE A 16 -0.09 -21.02 -16.08
C ILE A 16 -1.40 -21.73 -15.71
N PRO A 17 -1.36 -23.06 -15.52
CA PRO A 17 -2.55 -23.78 -15.09
C PRO A 17 -2.93 -23.36 -13.67
N VAL A 18 -4.24 -23.26 -13.42
CA VAL A 18 -4.80 -22.95 -12.11
C VAL A 18 -5.68 -24.11 -11.68
N LYS A 19 -5.39 -24.69 -10.52
CA LYS A 19 -6.12 -25.86 -9.99
C LYS A 19 -7.35 -25.45 -9.19
N ASP A 20 -7.24 -24.39 -8.39
CA ASP A 20 -8.35 -23.82 -7.66
C ASP A 20 -9.40 -23.23 -8.62
N THR A 21 -10.58 -23.84 -8.65
CA THR A 21 -11.69 -23.39 -9.48
C THR A 21 -12.29 -22.07 -9.01
N SER A 22 -12.01 -21.62 -7.78
CA SER A 22 -12.44 -20.31 -7.28
C SER A 22 -11.48 -19.18 -7.65
N PHE A 23 -10.32 -19.49 -8.25
CA PHE A 23 -9.33 -18.49 -8.60
C PHE A 23 -9.81 -17.54 -9.69
N ASP A 24 -9.62 -16.26 -9.40
CA ASP A 24 -9.93 -15.12 -10.25
C ASP A 24 -8.75 -14.14 -10.21
N LEU A 25 -8.16 -13.86 -11.37
CA LEU A 25 -6.97 -13.01 -11.49
C LEU A 25 -7.25 -11.58 -11.04
N GLU A 26 -8.40 -11.03 -11.39
CA GLU A 26 -8.78 -9.66 -11.04
C GLU A 26 -8.84 -9.51 -9.51
N LYS A 27 -9.49 -10.46 -8.83
CA LYS A 27 -9.57 -10.49 -7.37
C LYS A 27 -8.22 -10.74 -6.72
N ALA A 28 -7.42 -11.65 -7.27
CA ALA A 28 -6.10 -11.96 -6.74
C ALA A 28 -5.15 -10.75 -6.83
N VAL A 29 -5.14 -10.04 -7.97
CA VAL A 29 -4.28 -8.87 -8.19
C VAL A 29 -4.78 -7.65 -7.43
N CYS A 30 -6.08 -7.33 -7.51
CA CYS A 30 -6.67 -6.13 -6.91
C CYS A 30 -7.03 -6.30 -5.42
N SER A 31 -6.38 -7.25 -4.73
CA SER A 31 -6.69 -7.63 -3.34
C SER A 31 -6.01 -6.77 -2.28
N HIS A 32 -4.95 -6.04 -2.62
CA HIS A 32 -4.15 -5.29 -1.65
C HIS A 32 -3.38 -4.15 -2.32
N GLY A 33 -3.10 -3.04 -1.62
CA GLY A 33 -2.48 -1.84 -2.20
C GLY A 33 -1.14 -2.04 -2.94
N LEU A 34 -0.45 -3.17 -2.78
CA LEU A 34 0.81 -3.47 -3.49
C LEU A 34 0.65 -3.49 -5.03
N PHE A 35 -0.52 -3.84 -5.57
CA PHE A 35 -0.74 -3.81 -7.04
C PHE A 35 -0.77 -2.38 -7.59
N MET A 36 -1.07 -1.39 -6.76
CA MET A 36 -1.06 0.03 -7.14
C MET A 36 0.37 0.61 -7.14
N MET A 37 1.32 -0.08 -6.52
CA MET A 37 2.72 0.37 -6.43
C MET A 37 3.50 -0.08 -7.65
N ALA A 38 4.29 0.83 -8.22
CA ALA A 38 5.26 0.51 -9.26
C ALA A 38 6.15 -0.70 -8.88
N PRO A 39 6.55 -1.52 -9.87
CA PRO A 39 6.37 -1.31 -11.31
C PRO A 39 5.06 -1.88 -11.87
N ASN A 40 4.12 -2.26 -11.00
CA ASN A 40 2.82 -2.80 -11.43
C ASN A 40 1.98 -1.74 -12.14
N HIS A 41 1.31 -2.17 -13.21
CA HIS A 41 0.27 -1.41 -13.88
C HIS A 41 -0.92 -2.34 -14.17
N TRP A 42 -2.05 -2.07 -13.52
CA TRP A 42 -3.31 -2.72 -13.85
C TRP A 42 -4.04 -1.90 -14.91
N ASP A 43 -4.45 -2.55 -16.00
CA ASP A 43 -5.36 -1.98 -17.00
C ASP A 43 -6.80 -2.44 -16.72
N PRO A 44 -7.68 -1.52 -16.24
CA PRO A 44 -9.08 -1.82 -15.98
C PRO A 44 -9.88 -2.28 -17.19
N ALA A 45 -9.53 -1.83 -18.40
CA ALA A 45 -10.33 -2.11 -19.59
C ALA A 45 -10.15 -3.56 -20.06
N SER A 46 -8.95 -4.09 -19.93
CA SER A 46 -8.58 -5.44 -20.37
C SER A 46 -8.40 -6.44 -19.20
N CYS A 47 -8.65 -6.01 -17.96
CA CYS A 47 -8.37 -6.78 -16.73
C CYS A 47 -6.98 -7.44 -16.76
N THR A 48 -5.97 -6.66 -17.13
CA THR A 48 -4.61 -7.16 -17.39
C THR A 48 -3.61 -6.48 -16.48
N LEU A 49 -2.79 -7.28 -15.80
CA LEU A 49 -1.62 -6.80 -15.07
C LEU A 49 -0.41 -6.72 -16.01
N GLN A 50 0.19 -5.55 -16.10
CA GLN A 50 1.40 -5.29 -16.86
C GLN A 50 2.54 -4.94 -15.91
N ARG A 51 3.71 -5.55 -16.11
CA ARG A 51 4.94 -5.14 -15.42
C ARG A 51 6.20 -5.66 -16.11
N PRO A 52 7.35 -5.01 -15.92
CA PRO A 52 8.64 -5.66 -16.10
C PRO A 52 8.84 -6.80 -15.09
N ILE A 53 9.55 -7.83 -15.53
CA ILE A 53 10.03 -8.97 -14.74
C ILE A 53 11.49 -9.21 -15.10
N ARG A 54 12.35 -9.28 -14.07
CA ARG A 54 13.77 -9.55 -14.23
C ARG A 54 13.99 -11.05 -14.40
N LEU A 55 14.60 -11.42 -15.51
CA LEU A 55 15.09 -12.76 -15.82
C LEU A 55 16.63 -12.79 -15.76
N PRO A 56 17.25 -13.97 -15.67
CA PRO A 56 18.70 -14.12 -15.77
C PRO A 56 19.33 -13.41 -16.98
N SER A 57 18.67 -13.47 -18.15
CA SER A 57 19.17 -12.84 -19.39
C SER A 57 18.87 -11.34 -19.53
N GLY A 58 17.93 -10.80 -18.74
CA GLY A 58 17.49 -9.41 -18.86
C GLY A 58 16.07 -9.19 -18.31
N SER A 59 15.60 -7.94 -18.33
CA SER A 59 14.21 -7.63 -17.94
C SER A 59 13.30 -7.70 -19.17
N VAL A 60 12.16 -8.37 -19.03
CA VAL A 60 11.12 -8.46 -20.06
C VAL A 60 9.82 -7.85 -19.55
N ARG A 61 9.00 -7.31 -20.45
CA ARG A 61 7.66 -6.82 -20.10
C ARG A 61 6.64 -7.94 -20.29
N VAL A 62 5.86 -8.20 -19.24
CA VAL A 62 4.80 -9.20 -19.27
C VAL A 62 3.42 -8.57 -19.16
N HIS A 63 2.44 -9.15 -19.84
CA HIS A 63 1.02 -8.88 -19.66
C HIS A 63 0.34 -10.16 -19.19
N ILE A 64 -0.35 -10.07 -18.07
CA ILE A 64 -0.94 -11.22 -17.37
C ILE A 64 -2.44 -10.99 -17.36
N SER A 65 -3.18 -11.90 -17.98
CA SER A 65 -4.62 -11.83 -18.12
C SER A 65 -5.25 -13.19 -17.89
N GLN A 66 -6.55 -13.21 -17.61
CA GLN A 66 -7.31 -14.44 -17.46
C GLN A 66 -8.62 -14.27 -18.22
N LEU A 67 -8.92 -15.21 -19.13
CA LEU A 67 -10.08 -15.11 -20.00
C LEU A 67 -11.39 -15.20 -19.20
N ARG A 68 -11.47 -16.15 -18.28
CA ARG A 68 -12.59 -16.35 -17.36
C ARG A 68 -12.06 -16.90 -16.03
N PRO A 69 -12.80 -16.72 -14.91
CA PRO A 69 -12.46 -17.40 -13.66
C PRO A 69 -12.20 -18.90 -13.89
N SER A 70 -11.27 -19.47 -13.12
CA SER A 70 -10.79 -20.86 -13.27
C SER A 70 -10.04 -21.21 -14.57
N SER A 71 -9.99 -20.33 -15.58
CA SER A 71 -9.20 -20.62 -16.79
C SER A 71 -7.70 -20.51 -16.48
N PRO A 72 -6.82 -21.16 -17.28
CA PRO A 72 -5.40 -20.87 -17.22
C PRO A 72 -5.14 -19.37 -17.35
N ILE A 73 -4.07 -18.90 -16.70
CA ILE A 73 -3.63 -17.51 -16.78
C ILE A 73 -2.76 -17.39 -18.02
N ALA A 74 -3.13 -16.48 -18.91
CA ALA A 74 -2.39 -16.16 -20.11
C ALA A 74 -1.32 -15.11 -19.80
N VAL A 75 -0.08 -15.41 -20.15
CA VAL A 75 1.08 -14.53 -19.94
C VAL A 75 1.70 -14.24 -21.30
N SER A 76 1.62 -12.99 -21.74
CA SER A 76 2.28 -12.55 -22.96
C SER A 76 3.59 -11.84 -22.61
N VAL A 77 4.69 -12.21 -23.27
CA VAL A 77 6.02 -11.61 -23.09
C VAL A 77 6.33 -10.79 -24.34
N ALA A 78 6.44 -9.48 -24.16
CA ALA A 78 6.64 -8.55 -25.28
C ALA A 78 8.10 -8.53 -25.75
N GLY A 79 8.30 -8.45 -27.08
CA GLY A 79 9.63 -8.30 -27.69
C GLY A 79 10.48 -9.57 -27.60
N SER A 80 9.84 -10.74 -27.52
CA SER A 80 10.53 -12.03 -27.43
C SER A 80 9.69 -13.11 -28.09
N VAL A 81 10.31 -13.90 -28.97
CA VAL A 81 9.67 -15.07 -29.63
C VAL A 81 9.97 -16.38 -28.90
N SER A 82 10.98 -16.40 -28.05
CA SER A 82 11.36 -17.54 -27.22
C SER A 82 12.06 -17.06 -25.95
N LEU A 83 12.06 -17.93 -24.93
CA LEU A 83 12.84 -17.77 -23.71
C LEU A 83 13.74 -18.99 -23.54
N SER A 84 14.91 -18.80 -22.93
CA SER A 84 15.72 -19.93 -22.47
C SER A 84 14.94 -20.73 -21.41
N LEU A 85 15.34 -21.98 -21.15
CA LEU A 85 14.71 -22.79 -20.11
C LEU A 85 14.82 -22.11 -18.73
N GLU A 86 16.00 -21.57 -18.42
CA GLU A 86 16.29 -20.86 -17.18
C GLU A 86 15.41 -19.60 -17.02
N ASP A 87 15.30 -18.79 -18.07
CA ASP A 87 14.44 -17.59 -18.08
C ASP A 87 12.96 -17.95 -17.94
N LYS A 88 12.52 -19.03 -18.58
CA LYS A 88 11.14 -19.50 -18.48
C LYS A 88 10.81 -19.99 -17.07
N GLU A 89 11.70 -20.73 -16.44
CA GLU A 89 11.53 -21.18 -15.05
C GLU A 89 11.52 -19.99 -14.09
N ALA A 90 12.49 -19.07 -14.21
CA ALA A 90 12.55 -17.86 -13.39
C ALA A 90 11.32 -16.97 -13.53
N LEU A 91 10.75 -16.86 -14.75
CA LEU A 91 9.51 -16.15 -14.99
C LEU A 91 8.33 -16.84 -14.29
N LEU A 92 8.16 -18.15 -14.50
CA LEU A 92 7.03 -18.89 -13.94
C LEU A 92 7.06 -18.89 -12.41
N ASP A 93 8.22 -19.03 -11.79
CA ASP A 93 8.36 -19.01 -10.32
C ASP A 93 7.98 -17.65 -9.75
N GLN A 94 8.42 -16.57 -10.38
CA GLN A 94 8.03 -15.21 -10.01
C GLN A 94 6.52 -14.98 -10.13
N LEU A 95 5.89 -15.45 -11.21
CA LEU A 95 4.44 -15.30 -11.42
C LEU A 95 3.63 -16.14 -10.42
N ARG A 96 4.03 -17.39 -10.17
CA ARG A 96 3.40 -18.25 -9.15
C ARG A 96 3.52 -17.64 -7.77
N ARG A 97 4.70 -17.08 -7.42
CA ARG A 97 4.89 -16.37 -6.17
C ARG A 97 3.94 -15.17 -6.07
N MET A 98 3.96 -14.30 -7.07
CA MET A 98 3.20 -13.04 -7.10
C MET A 98 1.68 -13.27 -6.96
N LEU A 99 1.17 -14.31 -7.62
CA LEU A 99 -0.25 -14.66 -7.68
C LEU A 99 -0.67 -15.73 -6.66
N ARG A 100 0.25 -16.23 -5.83
CA ARG A 100 0.03 -17.31 -4.85
C ARG A 100 -0.59 -18.56 -5.46
N ILE A 101 0.05 -19.08 -6.50
CA ILE A 101 -0.38 -20.29 -7.22
C ILE A 101 0.50 -21.46 -6.76
N SER A 102 0.00 -22.23 -5.81
CA SER A 102 0.59 -23.48 -5.34
C SER A 102 -0.47 -24.33 -4.62
N ASP A 103 -0.20 -25.63 -4.47
CA ASP A 103 -1.12 -26.53 -3.76
C ASP A 103 -1.28 -26.17 -2.28
N GLU A 104 -0.27 -25.57 -1.66
CA GLU A 104 -0.33 -25.10 -0.26
C GLU A 104 -1.16 -23.81 -0.14
N GLU A 105 -0.97 -22.84 -1.03
CA GLU A 105 -1.80 -21.62 -1.05
C GLU A 105 -3.27 -21.94 -1.32
N ASP A 106 -3.55 -22.92 -2.19
CA ASP A 106 -4.91 -23.41 -2.44
C ASP A 106 -5.54 -24.02 -1.17
N ARG A 107 -4.78 -24.79 -0.38
CA ARG A 107 -5.24 -25.31 0.91
C ARG A 107 -5.55 -24.20 1.91
N ILE A 108 -4.68 -23.20 2.02
CA ILE A 108 -4.83 -22.04 2.91
C ILE A 108 -6.12 -21.28 2.58
N ILE A 109 -6.39 -21.04 1.30
CA ILE A 109 -7.60 -20.33 0.87
C ILE A 109 -8.86 -21.14 1.15
N GLN A 110 -8.84 -22.46 0.89
CA GLN A 110 -9.96 -23.33 1.23
C GLN A 110 -10.26 -23.34 2.73
N GLU A 111 -9.23 -23.35 3.58
CA GLU A 111 -9.41 -23.29 5.03
C GLU A 111 -9.99 -21.94 5.48
N PHE A 112 -9.50 -20.83 4.94
CA PHE A 112 -10.09 -19.53 5.20
C PHE A 112 -11.57 -19.44 4.75
N HIS A 113 -11.90 -20.00 3.59
CA HIS A 113 -13.27 -20.04 3.05
C HIS A 113 -14.23 -20.92 3.85
N ARG A 114 -13.72 -21.88 4.64
CA ARG A 114 -14.56 -22.66 5.58
C ARG A 114 -15.05 -21.81 6.73
N ILE A 115 -14.23 -20.87 7.21
CA ILE A 115 -14.54 -20.03 8.37
C ILE A 115 -15.09 -18.64 8.00
N HIS A 116 -14.96 -18.22 6.74
CA HIS A 116 -15.43 -16.93 6.26
C HIS A 116 -16.30 -17.06 5.00
N ALA A 117 -17.59 -17.38 5.18
CA ALA A 117 -18.53 -17.66 4.09
C ALA A 117 -18.65 -16.52 3.06
N ASP A 118 -18.69 -15.27 3.50
CA ASP A 118 -18.81 -14.11 2.60
C ASP A 118 -17.57 -13.95 1.69
N ALA A 119 -16.37 -14.18 2.23
CA ALA A 119 -15.13 -14.18 1.45
C ALA A 119 -15.11 -15.33 0.44
N ARG A 120 -15.64 -16.51 0.80
CA ARG A 120 -15.80 -17.65 -0.12
C ARG A 120 -16.73 -17.31 -1.27
N GLU A 121 -17.91 -16.78 -0.99
CA GLU A 121 -18.92 -16.41 -2.00
C GLU A 121 -18.39 -15.35 -2.96
N LYS A 122 -17.60 -14.40 -2.43
CA LYS A 122 -16.96 -13.35 -3.22
C LYS A 122 -15.65 -13.79 -3.87
N GLY A 123 -15.06 -14.94 -3.52
CA GLY A 123 -13.75 -15.38 -4.01
C GLY A 123 -12.58 -14.51 -3.54
N LEU A 124 -12.62 -14.00 -2.31
CA LEU A 124 -11.60 -13.15 -1.69
C LEU A 124 -10.67 -13.95 -0.78
N GLY A 125 -9.49 -13.40 -0.46
CA GLY A 125 -8.54 -13.96 0.51
C GLY A 125 -7.12 -14.18 -0.03
N ARG A 126 -6.94 -14.27 -1.36
CA ARG A 126 -5.60 -14.28 -1.98
C ARG A 126 -5.04 -12.88 -2.02
N ILE A 127 -3.98 -12.64 -1.25
CA ILE A 127 -3.32 -11.33 -1.15
C ILE A 127 -2.18 -11.22 -2.16
N PHE A 128 -2.26 -10.23 -3.05
CA PHE A 128 -1.22 -9.90 -4.02
C PHE A 128 0.09 -9.52 -3.33
N ARG A 129 1.19 -10.06 -3.82
CA ARG A 129 2.55 -9.74 -3.36
C ARG A 129 3.48 -9.53 -4.55
N SER A 130 4.74 -9.17 -4.31
CA SER A 130 5.70 -8.91 -5.38
C SER A 130 6.29 -10.21 -5.96
N PRO A 131 7.05 -10.16 -7.08
CA PRO A 131 7.80 -11.31 -7.60
C PRO A 131 8.95 -11.79 -6.72
N THR A 132 9.46 -10.94 -5.82
CA THR A 132 10.56 -11.28 -4.91
C THR A 132 10.28 -10.81 -3.49
N LEU A 133 10.80 -11.55 -2.50
CA LEU A 133 10.73 -11.12 -1.10
C LEU A 133 11.49 -9.80 -0.86
N PHE A 134 12.54 -9.52 -1.63
CA PHE A 134 13.25 -8.24 -1.54
C PHE A 134 12.36 -7.05 -1.91
N GLU A 135 11.60 -7.16 -3.00
CA GLU A 135 10.65 -6.10 -3.40
C GLU A 135 9.58 -5.91 -2.31
N ASP A 136 9.03 -6.99 -1.75
CA ASP A 136 8.08 -6.91 -0.63
C ASP A 136 8.68 -6.17 0.57
N MET A 137 9.90 -6.56 0.98
CA MET A 137 10.62 -5.95 2.10
C MET A 137 10.86 -4.45 1.90
N VAL A 138 11.30 -4.04 0.70
CA VAL A 138 11.50 -2.62 0.40
C VAL A 138 10.17 -1.88 0.40
N LYS A 139 9.12 -2.41 -0.24
CA LYS A 139 7.78 -1.81 -0.24
C LYS A 139 7.22 -1.66 1.18
N CYS A 140 7.47 -2.62 2.07
CA CYS A 140 7.10 -2.53 3.49
C CYS A 140 7.85 -1.40 4.22
N ILE A 141 9.12 -1.15 3.91
CA ILE A 141 9.86 0.01 4.43
C ILE A 141 9.23 1.32 3.94
N LEU A 142 8.74 1.36 2.70
CA LEU A 142 8.10 2.56 2.13
C LEU A 142 6.78 2.89 2.83
N LEU A 143 6.01 1.88 3.25
CA LEU A 143 4.74 2.05 3.97
C LEU A 143 4.92 2.69 5.35
N CYS A 144 5.97 2.30 6.09
CA CYS A 144 6.18 2.73 7.47
C CYS A 144 6.26 4.27 7.61
N ASN A 145 5.41 4.89 8.43
CA ASN A 145 5.36 6.34 8.70
C ASN A 145 5.29 7.20 7.42
N CYS A 146 4.48 6.79 6.46
CA CYS A 146 4.34 7.45 5.17
C CYS A 146 2.87 7.61 4.77
N GLN A 147 2.56 8.73 4.11
CA GLN A 147 1.26 8.90 3.47
C GLN A 147 1.25 8.16 2.14
N TRP A 148 0.09 7.62 1.76
CA TRP A 148 -0.05 6.77 0.57
C TRP A 148 0.46 7.38 -0.74
N PRO A 149 0.14 8.65 -1.11
CA PRO A 149 0.71 9.28 -2.31
C PRO A 149 2.24 9.28 -2.34
N ARG A 150 2.87 9.49 -1.18
CA ARG A 150 4.32 9.51 -1.06
C ARG A 150 4.90 8.10 -1.19
N THR A 151 4.22 7.09 -0.65
CA THR A 151 4.59 5.68 -0.85
C THR A 151 4.60 5.30 -2.33
N LEU A 152 3.55 5.66 -3.07
CA LEU A 152 3.46 5.45 -4.52
C LEU A 152 4.60 6.16 -5.27
N SER A 153 4.86 7.44 -4.93
CA SER A 153 5.92 8.23 -5.55
C SER A 153 7.32 7.65 -5.29
N MET A 154 7.60 7.19 -4.07
CA MET A 154 8.89 6.56 -3.73
C MET A 154 9.09 5.24 -4.48
N ALA A 155 8.05 4.40 -4.56
CA ALA A 155 8.11 3.13 -5.29
C ALA A 155 8.38 3.36 -6.79
N ARG A 156 7.69 4.34 -7.39
CA ARG A 156 7.91 4.74 -8.78
C ARG A 156 9.34 5.23 -9.00
N ALA A 157 9.83 6.11 -8.13
CA ALA A 157 11.16 6.69 -8.27
C ALA A 157 12.29 5.65 -8.15
N LEU A 158 12.09 4.58 -7.37
CA LEU A 158 13.02 3.44 -7.34
C LEU A 158 13.10 2.71 -8.68
N CYS A 159 11.97 2.50 -9.35
CA CYS A 159 11.92 1.84 -10.66
C CYS A 159 12.52 2.74 -11.77
N GLU A 160 12.38 4.06 -11.65
CA GLU A 160 12.97 5.05 -12.55
C GLU A 160 14.50 5.17 -12.44
N LEU A 161 15.15 4.45 -11.50
CA LEU A 161 16.61 4.36 -11.44
C LEU A 161 17.21 3.60 -12.63
N GLN A 162 16.43 2.70 -13.24
CA GLN A 162 16.89 1.85 -14.34
C GLN A 162 16.84 2.55 -15.70
N GLN A 163 16.23 3.74 -15.80
CA GLN A 163 16.32 4.53 -17.02
C GLN A 163 17.74 5.08 -17.17
N PRO A 164 18.34 5.04 -18.38
CA PRO A 164 19.55 5.79 -18.62
C PRO A 164 19.29 7.26 -18.30
N LEU A 165 20.08 7.83 -17.39
CA LEU A 165 20.05 9.26 -17.12
C LEU A 165 20.14 9.98 -18.46
N PRO A 166 19.25 10.93 -18.80
CA PRO A 166 19.52 11.80 -19.92
C PRO A 166 20.88 12.44 -19.64
N LEU A 167 21.84 12.21 -20.54
CA LEU A 167 23.12 12.91 -20.52
C LEU A 167 22.78 14.38 -20.30
N LYS A 168 23.21 14.94 -19.16
CA LYS A 168 23.25 16.39 -19.02
C LYS A 168 24.09 16.87 -20.19
N GLN A 169 23.45 17.38 -21.24
CA GLN A 169 24.10 18.33 -22.11
C GLN A 169 24.64 19.39 -21.17
N CYS A 170 25.96 19.43 -21.07
CA CYS A 170 26.66 20.52 -20.42
C CYS A 170 26.47 21.72 -21.35
N CYS A 171 25.30 22.34 -21.29
CA CYS A 171 25.11 23.65 -21.87
C CYS A 171 25.86 24.62 -20.95
N ASN A 172 26.97 25.12 -21.47
CA ASN A 172 27.66 26.30 -20.96
C ASN A 172 26.60 27.37 -20.63
N SER A 173 26.39 27.63 -19.34
CA SER A 173 25.72 28.86 -18.93
C SER A 173 26.80 29.80 -18.42
N GLU A 174 27.01 30.84 -19.21
CA GLU A 174 27.70 32.04 -18.78
C GLU A 174 27.07 32.57 -17.48
N ALA A 175 27.92 33.18 -16.67
CA ALA A 175 27.66 33.65 -15.32
C ALA A 175 26.35 34.43 -15.17
N PHE A 176 25.38 33.85 -14.45
CA PHE A 176 24.27 34.59 -13.87
C PHE A 176 24.63 34.91 -12.41
N HIS A 177 24.98 36.16 -12.13
CA HIS A 177 25.21 36.66 -10.77
C HIS A 177 23.91 37.20 -10.17
N PRO A 178 23.37 36.60 -9.08
CA PRO A 178 22.28 37.21 -8.34
C PRO A 178 22.82 38.36 -7.48
N LYS A 179 22.40 39.59 -7.77
CA LYS A 179 22.62 40.75 -6.89
C LYS A 179 21.66 40.67 -5.70
N THR A 180 22.16 40.25 -4.54
CA THR A 180 21.44 40.34 -3.26
C THR A 180 21.58 41.75 -2.68
N PRO A 181 20.49 42.48 -2.34
CA PRO A 181 20.59 43.69 -1.53
C PRO A 181 20.83 43.35 -0.05
N GLN A 182 21.80 44.03 0.57
CA GLN A 182 22.20 43.85 1.97
C GLN A 182 21.09 44.21 2.98
N PRO A 183 20.89 43.44 4.06
CA PRO A 183 20.24 43.93 5.26
C PRO A 183 21.26 44.66 6.16
N LYS A 184 20.93 45.89 6.53
CA LYS A 184 21.69 46.74 7.47
C LYS A 184 21.81 46.08 8.85
N GLU A 185 23.05 45.90 9.31
CA GLU A 185 23.37 45.54 10.70
C GLU A 185 22.93 46.64 11.68
N LYS A 186 22.27 46.25 12.78
CA LYS A 186 22.20 47.07 14.01
C LYS A 186 22.93 46.34 15.13
N LYS A 187 23.88 47.05 15.76
CA LYS A 187 24.83 46.59 16.77
C LYS A 187 24.18 46.05 18.05
N ARG A 188 24.86 45.06 18.62
CA ARG A 188 24.68 44.29 19.87
C ARG A 188 24.30 45.08 21.13
N LYS A 189 23.59 44.41 22.04
CA LYS A 189 23.90 44.43 23.49
C LYS A 189 24.07 42.99 24.02
N THR A 190 25.17 42.79 24.72
CA THR A 190 25.73 41.53 25.21
C THR A 190 25.26 41.29 26.65
N THR A 191 24.67 40.13 26.97
CA THR A 191 24.53 39.72 28.38
C THR A 191 24.63 38.20 28.57
N LYS A 192 25.73 37.80 29.22
CA LYS A 192 26.07 36.59 29.99
C LYS A 192 25.36 35.25 29.68
N ARG A 193 26.17 34.31 29.16
CA ARG A 193 25.93 32.85 29.19
C ARG A 193 25.84 32.34 30.64
N LYS A 194 24.76 31.64 30.99
CA LYS A 194 24.76 30.63 32.07
C LYS A 194 24.46 29.26 31.47
N LYS A 195 25.38 28.32 31.70
CA LYS A 195 25.18 26.87 31.57
C LYS A 195 24.10 26.44 32.55
N VAL A 196 23.07 25.74 32.10
CA VAL A 196 22.23 24.90 32.97
C VAL A 196 21.90 23.61 32.23
N THR A 197 22.29 22.50 32.86
CA THR A 197 22.00 21.12 32.50
C THR A 197 20.81 20.66 33.35
N VAL A 198 19.71 20.17 32.77
CA VAL A 198 18.66 19.39 33.47
C VAL A 198 17.98 18.49 32.40
N LYS A 199 18.23 17.18 32.39
CA LYS A 199 17.46 16.08 33.01
C LYS A 199 15.98 16.01 32.60
N LEU A 200 15.70 14.95 31.85
CA LEU A 200 14.40 14.39 31.49
C LEU A 200 13.68 13.90 32.75
N GLU A 201 12.38 14.23 32.91
CA GLU A 201 11.27 13.29 33.17
C GLU A 201 10.01 13.97 33.73
N THR A 202 8.87 13.41 33.28
CA THR A 202 7.52 13.37 33.86
C THR A 202 6.80 14.64 34.30
N LYS A 203 5.64 14.88 33.68
CA LYS A 203 4.31 15.07 34.33
C LYS A 203 3.28 15.58 33.31
N PHE A 204 2.26 14.78 33.01
CA PHE A 204 0.90 15.26 32.75
C PHE A 204 -0.09 14.15 33.13
N ILE A 205 -0.60 14.22 34.35
CA ILE A 205 -1.91 13.73 34.79
C ILE A 205 -2.55 14.94 35.47
N ASP A 206 -3.65 15.43 34.92
CA ASP A 206 -4.95 15.59 35.61
C ASP A 206 -5.94 16.34 34.73
N GLY A 207 -7.21 15.94 34.80
CA GLY A 207 -8.32 16.66 34.19
C GLY A 207 -9.55 15.81 33.85
N ALA A 208 -9.94 14.88 34.72
CA ALA A 208 -11.29 14.34 34.77
C ALA A 208 -11.96 14.85 36.06
N GLU A 209 -13.07 15.59 35.93
CA GLU A 209 -14.34 15.39 36.67
C GLU A 209 -15.27 16.63 36.63
N LEU A 210 -16.56 16.32 36.88
CA LEU A 210 -17.81 17.12 36.90
C LEU A 210 -18.56 17.09 35.55
N LEU A 211 -19.71 16.41 35.38
CA LEU A 211 -20.76 15.99 36.31
C LEU A 211 -21.58 14.81 35.72
N GLU A 212 -21.77 13.72 36.47
CA GLU A 212 -23.03 12.94 36.50
C GLU A 212 -24.08 13.81 37.25
N THR A 213 -25.40 13.76 37.08
CA THR A 213 -26.30 12.60 37.01
C THR A 213 -27.69 13.11 36.60
N ALA A 214 -28.39 12.40 35.70
CA ALA A 214 -29.85 12.21 35.74
C ALA A 214 -30.18 11.06 34.79
N GLY A 215 -30.41 9.88 35.36
CA GLY A 215 -30.66 8.65 34.63
C GLY A 215 -32.14 8.38 34.34
N LEU A 216 -32.30 7.24 33.63
CA LEU A 216 -33.52 6.45 33.41
C LEU A 216 -34.44 7.00 32.30
N MET A 217 -34.80 6.26 31.25
CA MET A 217 -35.18 4.84 31.23
C MET A 217 -34.82 4.08 29.94
N ILE A 218 -34.66 2.78 30.19
CA ILE A 218 -34.57 1.62 29.30
C ILE A 218 -35.93 1.37 28.62
N ASN A 219 -35.98 1.14 27.31
CA ASN A 219 -36.39 -0.14 26.70
C ASN A 219 -36.69 -0.03 25.19
N HIS A 220 -36.41 -1.15 24.53
CA HIS A 220 -37.04 -1.70 23.32
C HIS A 220 -38.43 -1.13 22.98
N VAL A 221 -38.87 -1.10 21.72
CA VAL A 221 -39.41 -2.29 21.04
C VAL A 221 -39.71 -1.92 19.56
N THR A 222 -39.58 -2.93 18.71
CA THR A 222 -40.30 -3.24 17.46
C THR A 222 -41.54 -2.39 17.11
N GLN A 223 -41.71 -2.13 15.81
CA GLN A 223 -42.88 -1.54 15.11
C GLN A 223 -44.24 -2.26 15.37
N PRO A 224 -45.39 -1.84 14.77
CA PRO A 224 -45.84 -0.54 14.19
C PRO A 224 -47.28 -0.14 14.66
N SER A 225 -47.72 1.11 14.40
CA SER A 225 -49.06 1.44 13.83
C SER A 225 -49.38 2.95 13.85
N ASP A 226 -49.85 3.40 12.69
CA ASP A 226 -50.91 4.37 12.38
C ASP A 226 -51.10 5.73 13.06
N SER A 227 -51.45 6.65 12.15
CA SER A 227 -52.33 7.81 12.26
C SER A 227 -51.83 9.14 12.83
N GLN A 228 -51.80 10.08 11.89
CA GLN A 228 -52.42 11.42 11.93
C GLN A 228 -51.75 12.55 12.69
N ALA A 229 -51.43 13.59 11.90
CA ALA A 229 -51.82 15.00 12.07
C ALA A 229 -51.39 15.71 13.37
N CYS A 230 -51.00 16.98 13.43
CA CYS A 230 -50.78 18.10 12.51
C CYS A 230 -50.26 19.23 13.43
N HIS A 231 -49.77 20.32 12.82
CA HIS A 231 -49.56 21.66 13.40
C HIS A 231 -48.29 21.88 14.24
N LYS A 232 -47.33 22.69 13.73
CA LYS A 232 -47.27 24.19 13.75
C LYS A 232 -47.03 24.67 15.20
N ILE A 233 -46.02 25.48 15.54
CA ILE A 233 -45.66 26.79 14.98
C ILE A 233 -44.36 27.28 15.67
N ASP A 234 -43.60 28.10 14.92
CA ASP A 234 -42.75 29.25 15.28
C ASP A 234 -41.78 29.20 16.47
N SER A 235 -40.48 29.30 16.22
CA SER A 235 -39.70 30.53 15.93
C SER A 235 -39.26 31.24 17.22
N THR A 236 -37.96 31.37 17.40
CA THR A 236 -37.33 32.68 17.68
C THR A 236 -35.83 32.54 17.50
N ALA A 237 -35.30 33.36 16.60
CA ALA A 237 -33.89 33.64 16.47
C ALA A 237 -33.40 34.47 17.66
N LEU A 238 -32.16 34.25 18.07
CA LEU A 238 -31.32 35.32 18.63
C LEU A 238 -29.87 35.01 18.33
N SER A 239 -29.35 35.83 17.43
CA SER A 239 -27.95 36.12 17.20
C SER A 239 -27.21 36.40 18.50
N ASN A 240 -25.96 35.95 18.59
CA ASN A 240 -24.86 36.84 18.98
C ASN A 240 -23.55 36.29 18.42
N GLN A 241 -22.89 37.15 17.66
CA GLN A 241 -21.50 37.05 17.28
C GLN A 241 -20.66 37.30 18.53
N ASP A 242 -19.58 36.56 18.71
CA ASP A 242 -18.32 37.19 19.09
C ASP A 242 -17.13 36.35 18.66
N SER A 243 -16.19 37.08 18.09
CA SER A 243 -15.00 36.61 17.40
C SER A 243 -13.82 36.75 18.34
N LEU A 244 -13.00 35.71 18.54
CA LEU A 244 -11.64 35.89 19.05
C LEU A 244 -10.70 34.83 18.46
N ASN A 245 -9.84 35.32 17.58
CA ASN A 245 -8.72 34.64 16.96
C ASN A 245 -7.70 34.15 18.01
N SER A 246 -7.24 32.91 17.87
CA SER A 246 -5.89 32.53 18.31
C SER A 246 -5.20 31.73 17.21
N SER A 247 -4.17 32.35 16.66
CA SER A 247 -3.40 31.90 15.51
C SER A 247 -2.24 31.00 15.97
N ILE A 248 -2.13 29.80 15.38
CA ILE A 248 -0.93 28.95 15.43
C ILE A 248 -0.67 28.45 13.98
N PRO A 249 0.58 28.44 13.48
CA PRO A 249 0.85 28.50 12.04
C PRO A 249 0.67 27.15 11.35
N SER A 250 -0.31 27.06 10.46
CA SER A 250 -0.40 26.04 9.43
C SER A 250 0.56 26.38 8.29
N GLN A 251 1.68 25.65 8.18
CA GLN A 251 2.43 25.62 6.92
C GLN A 251 1.61 24.82 5.91
N SER A 252 0.84 25.53 5.08
CA SER A 252 0.13 24.94 3.95
C SER A 252 1.14 24.54 2.88
N PHE A 253 1.34 23.24 2.69
CA PHE A 253 1.78 22.72 1.39
C PHE A 253 0.57 22.68 0.46
N ASN A 254 0.10 23.87 0.07
CA ASN A 254 -0.68 24.06 -1.13
C ASN A 254 0.28 24.64 -2.16
N ASP A 255 1.08 23.78 -2.77
CA ASP A 255 1.67 24.10 -4.06
C ASP A 255 1.04 23.16 -5.09
N GLY A 256 0.47 23.78 -6.12
CA GLY A 256 -0.53 23.18 -6.99
C GLY A 256 -0.01 21.96 -7.72
N LEU A 257 -0.60 20.80 -7.43
CA LEU A 257 -0.65 19.69 -8.38
C LEU A 257 -1.52 20.13 -9.56
N LYS A 258 -0.91 20.85 -10.50
CA LYS A 258 -1.45 21.01 -11.85
C LYS A 258 -1.45 19.63 -12.50
N PHE A 259 -2.61 18.99 -12.50
CA PHE A 259 -2.89 17.91 -13.43
C PHE A 259 -2.89 18.53 -14.82
N SER A 260 -1.82 18.30 -15.58
CA SER A 260 -1.83 18.53 -17.01
C SER A 260 -2.85 17.57 -17.62
N ASP A 261 -3.90 18.12 -18.21
CA ASP A 261 -4.82 17.39 -19.06
C ASP A 261 -4.05 16.65 -20.16
N GLY A 262 -4.38 15.38 -20.36
CA GLY A 262 -4.53 14.84 -21.72
C GLY A 262 -3.29 14.63 -22.60
N LEU A 263 -2.09 14.41 -22.07
CA LEU A 263 -1.04 13.73 -22.86
C LEU A 263 -0.63 12.42 -22.19
N SER A 264 -0.96 11.32 -22.87
CA SER A 264 -0.46 9.97 -22.65
C SER A 264 1.04 9.97 -22.39
N CYS A 265 1.43 9.80 -21.12
CA CYS A 265 2.79 9.40 -20.79
C CYS A 265 2.97 7.97 -21.32
N PRO A 266 3.99 7.67 -22.15
CA PRO A 266 4.17 6.32 -22.66
C PRO A 266 4.35 5.39 -21.47
N HIS A 267 3.38 4.49 -21.25
CA HIS A 267 3.45 3.44 -20.23
C HIS A 267 4.67 2.50 -20.42
N GLU A 268 5.40 2.67 -21.52
CA GLU A 268 6.62 1.99 -21.90
C GLU A 268 7.86 2.39 -21.08
N ALA A 269 7.85 3.50 -20.35
CA ALA A 269 9.09 4.05 -19.79
C ALA A 269 9.50 3.54 -18.38
N ILE A 270 8.60 2.96 -17.56
CA ILE A 270 9.01 2.58 -16.19
C ILE A 270 9.89 1.31 -16.19
N GLY A 271 11.04 1.39 -15.52
CA GLY A 271 11.94 0.26 -15.35
C GLY A 271 11.42 -0.77 -14.35
N ASP A 272 12.15 -1.87 -14.21
CA ASP A 272 11.90 -2.88 -13.20
C ASP A 272 12.20 -2.37 -11.79
N PHE A 273 11.78 -3.13 -10.78
CA PHE A 273 12.20 -2.86 -9.42
C PHE A 273 13.71 -3.12 -9.29
N PRO A 274 14.47 -2.25 -8.60
CA PRO A 274 15.91 -2.41 -8.52
C PRO A 274 16.32 -3.67 -7.73
N THR A 275 17.41 -4.32 -8.13
CA THR A 275 17.92 -5.50 -7.43
C THR A 275 18.72 -5.14 -6.17
N PRO A 276 18.98 -6.09 -5.25
CA PRO A 276 19.91 -5.87 -4.14
C PRO A 276 21.30 -5.40 -4.62
N GLU A 277 21.83 -5.96 -5.70
CA GLU A 277 23.15 -5.62 -6.25
C GLU A 277 23.17 -4.19 -6.80
N GLU A 278 22.11 -3.78 -7.47
CA GLU A 278 21.93 -2.41 -7.99
C GLU A 278 21.88 -1.39 -6.85
N LEU A 279 21.22 -1.71 -5.72
CA LEU A 279 21.08 -0.78 -4.60
C LEU A 279 22.25 -0.82 -3.60
N ALA A 280 22.92 -1.95 -3.42
CA ALA A 280 23.99 -2.12 -2.43
C ALA A 280 25.20 -1.20 -2.70
N ASN A 281 25.43 -0.88 -3.97
CA ASN A 281 26.55 -0.05 -4.42
C ASN A 281 26.24 1.46 -4.41
N LEU A 282 24.99 1.85 -4.16
CA LEU A 282 24.60 3.26 -4.17
C LEU A 282 24.90 3.95 -2.83
N ASP A 283 25.26 5.23 -2.91
CA ASP A 283 25.29 6.10 -1.73
C ASP A 283 23.87 6.36 -1.22
N ALA A 284 23.70 6.26 0.10
CA ALA A 284 22.39 6.42 0.72
C ALA A 284 21.86 7.86 0.63
N ALA A 285 22.73 8.87 0.63
CA ALA A 285 22.30 10.27 0.47
C ALA A 285 21.89 10.55 -0.99
N TYR A 286 22.62 10.01 -1.97
CA TYR A 286 22.20 10.01 -3.36
C TYR A 286 20.81 9.38 -3.53
N LEU A 287 20.62 8.15 -3.02
CA LEU A 287 19.34 7.45 -3.13
C LEU A 287 18.20 8.20 -2.41
N ALA A 288 18.48 8.80 -1.24
CA ALA A 288 17.51 9.64 -0.52
C ALA A 288 17.06 10.85 -1.34
N ASN A 289 17.99 11.50 -2.04
CA ASN A 289 17.73 12.69 -2.83
C ASN A 289 17.02 12.37 -4.16
N ARG A 290 17.48 11.32 -4.86
CA ARG A 290 16.97 10.89 -6.17
C ARG A 290 15.57 10.31 -6.08
N CYS A 291 15.29 9.54 -5.02
CA CYS A 291 14.01 8.83 -4.86
C CYS A 291 13.13 9.38 -3.72
N LYS A 292 13.52 10.52 -3.11
CA LYS A 292 12.79 11.21 -2.02
C LYS A 292 12.48 10.32 -0.80
N LEU A 293 13.33 9.32 -0.56
CA LEU A 293 13.16 8.30 0.48
C LEU A 293 13.38 8.85 1.91
N GLY A 294 14.13 9.95 2.04
CA GLY A 294 14.57 10.47 3.35
C GLY A 294 15.36 9.42 4.12
N TYR A 295 15.04 9.23 5.41
CA TYR A 295 15.74 8.25 6.26
C TYR A 295 15.64 6.80 5.78
N ARG A 296 14.66 6.47 4.92
CA ARG A 296 14.46 5.11 4.40
C ARG A 296 15.59 4.66 3.49
N ALA A 297 16.27 5.58 2.81
CA ALA A 297 17.36 5.24 1.89
C ALA A 297 18.47 4.44 2.60
N LYS A 298 18.88 4.86 3.80
CA LYS A 298 19.90 4.14 4.59
C LYS A 298 19.46 2.72 4.93
N ARG A 299 18.18 2.52 5.26
CA ARG A 299 17.60 1.20 5.58
C ARG A 299 17.58 0.29 4.36
N ILE A 300 17.15 0.82 3.20
CA ILE A 300 17.10 0.10 1.94
C ILE A 300 18.50 -0.32 1.47
N VAL A 301 19.47 0.60 1.48
CA VAL A 301 20.87 0.28 1.14
C VAL A 301 21.46 -0.73 2.12
N SER A 302 21.15 -0.63 3.42
CA SER A 302 21.59 -1.60 4.43
C SER A 302 20.99 -2.99 4.20
N LEU A 303 19.71 -3.08 3.83
CA LEU A 303 19.05 -4.33 3.48
C LEU A 303 19.70 -4.97 2.25
N ALA A 304 19.89 -4.17 1.19
CA ALA A 304 20.54 -4.60 -0.05
C ALA A 304 21.95 -5.16 0.23
N LYS A 305 22.76 -4.45 1.00
CA LYS A 305 24.10 -4.92 1.42
C LYS A 305 24.04 -6.21 2.24
N SER A 306 23.05 -6.37 3.11
CA SER A 306 22.88 -7.59 3.90
C SER A 306 22.64 -8.81 3.01
N ILE A 307 21.91 -8.63 1.90
CA ILE A 307 21.65 -9.70 0.93
C ILE A 307 22.89 -10.00 0.09
N VAL A 308 23.52 -8.96 -0.48
CA VAL A 308 24.72 -9.10 -1.32
C VAL A 308 25.89 -9.73 -0.54
N ASN A 309 26.04 -9.41 0.74
CA ASN A 309 27.07 -9.99 1.60
C ASN A 309 26.71 -11.39 2.14
N GLY A 310 25.52 -11.91 1.82
CA GLY A 310 25.06 -13.24 2.25
C GLY A 310 24.56 -13.33 3.70
N ASN A 311 24.50 -12.22 4.44
CA ASN A 311 24.00 -12.16 5.82
C ASN A 311 22.48 -12.38 5.92
N LEU A 312 21.74 -12.07 4.85
CA LEU A 312 20.32 -12.33 4.70
C LEU A 312 20.09 -13.07 3.38
N GLN A 313 19.38 -14.20 3.42
CA GLN A 313 19.14 -15.01 2.24
C GLN A 313 17.63 -15.14 2.02
N PRO A 314 17.02 -14.28 1.19
CA PRO A 314 15.56 -14.25 1.04
C PRO A 314 14.95 -15.59 0.63
N ARG A 315 15.59 -16.34 -0.29
CA ARG A 315 15.12 -17.68 -0.69
C ARG A 315 15.04 -18.64 0.50
N LYS A 316 16.05 -18.65 1.37
CA LYS A 316 16.03 -19.49 2.59
C LYS A 316 14.91 -19.11 3.55
N LEU A 317 14.56 -17.83 3.65
CA LEU A 317 13.41 -17.41 4.46
C LEU A 317 12.09 -17.93 3.88
N GLU A 318 11.96 -17.96 2.57
CA GLU A 318 10.78 -18.50 1.89
C GLU A 318 10.70 -20.03 2.02
N GLU A 319 11.83 -20.73 1.93
CA GLU A 319 11.91 -22.18 2.18
C GLU A 319 11.48 -22.55 3.61
N ILE A 320 11.89 -21.76 4.62
CA ILE A 320 11.44 -21.95 6.02
C ILE A 320 9.90 -21.77 6.13
N CYS A 321 9.31 -20.95 5.26
CA CYS A 321 7.89 -20.61 5.29
C CYS A 321 6.98 -21.72 4.75
N GLU A 322 7.49 -22.71 4.00
CA GLU A 322 6.68 -23.69 3.25
C GLU A 322 5.76 -24.59 4.12
N GLY A 323 5.82 -24.49 5.45
CA GLY A 323 4.92 -25.19 6.38
C GLY A 323 3.97 -24.30 7.19
N PHE A 324 3.99 -22.97 7.03
CA PHE A 324 3.13 -21.98 7.72
C PHE A 324 2.90 -22.22 9.22
N SER A 325 3.91 -22.76 9.91
CA SER A 325 3.82 -23.09 11.34
C SER A 325 4.15 -21.88 12.20
N MET A 326 3.69 -21.87 13.46
CA MET A 326 4.09 -20.84 14.42
C MET A 326 5.62 -20.82 14.64
N SER A 327 6.28 -21.97 14.62
CA SER A 327 7.75 -22.03 14.74
C SER A 327 8.47 -21.40 13.55
N SER A 328 7.95 -21.58 12.33
CA SER A 328 8.48 -20.90 11.14
C SER A 328 8.29 -19.39 11.24
N TYR A 329 7.11 -18.94 11.69
CA TYR A 329 6.84 -17.51 11.94
C TYR A 329 7.83 -16.91 12.95
N ASP A 330 7.99 -17.52 14.12
CA ASP A 330 8.86 -17.00 15.18
C ASP A 330 10.32 -16.91 14.72
N SER A 331 10.79 -17.94 14.01
CA SER A 331 12.14 -17.96 13.42
C SER A 331 12.35 -16.83 12.41
N ILE A 332 11.38 -16.62 11.51
CA ILE A 332 11.46 -15.56 10.51
C ILE A 332 11.32 -14.18 11.16
N ASP A 333 10.39 -13.97 12.09
CA ASP A 333 10.23 -12.69 12.80
C ASP A 333 11.51 -12.33 13.57
N GLN A 334 12.14 -13.31 14.22
CA GLN A 334 13.43 -13.12 14.90
C GLN A 334 14.52 -12.68 13.93
N GLN A 335 14.65 -13.33 12.77
CA GLN A 335 15.61 -12.93 11.74
C GLN A 335 15.31 -11.56 11.13
N LEU A 336 14.04 -11.20 10.97
CA LEU A 336 13.65 -9.87 10.50
C LEU A 336 13.89 -8.79 11.57
N SER A 337 13.78 -9.11 12.87
CA SER A 337 13.91 -8.16 13.97
C SER A 337 15.28 -7.50 14.10
N VAL A 338 16.34 -8.18 13.63
CA VAL A 338 17.70 -7.65 13.66
C VAL A 338 17.97 -6.64 12.53
N LEU A 339 17.09 -6.54 11.54
CA LEU A 339 17.27 -5.68 10.38
C LEU A 339 16.90 -4.22 10.69
N SER A 340 17.75 -3.30 10.25
CA SER A 340 17.50 -1.86 10.41
C SER A 340 16.24 -1.44 9.64
N GLY A 341 15.24 -0.94 10.36
CA GLY A 341 13.95 -0.53 9.77
C GLY A 341 12.82 -1.54 9.89
N PHE A 342 13.09 -2.70 10.47
CA PHE A 342 12.12 -3.78 10.66
C PHE A 342 11.54 -3.76 12.07
N GLY A 343 10.84 -2.66 12.38
CA GLY A 343 9.97 -2.59 13.56
C GLY A 343 8.73 -3.48 13.43
N PRO A 344 7.92 -3.63 14.49
CA PRO A 344 6.77 -4.53 14.51
C PRO A 344 5.83 -4.38 13.30
N PHE A 345 5.51 -3.15 12.90
CA PHE A 345 4.69 -2.87 11.73
C PHE A 345 5.30 -3.39 10.42
N THR A 346 6.58 -3.10 10.16
CA THR A 346 7.26 -3.54 8.94
C THR A 346 7.33 -5.07 8.87
N ARG A 347 7.66 -5.73 9.99
CA ARG A 347 7.77 -7.19 10.03
C ARG A 347 6.42 -7.87 9.80
N ALA A 348 5.36 -7.40 10.44
CA ALA A 348 4.02 -7.93 10.23
C ALA A 348 3.58 -7.83 8.75
N ASN A 349 3.89 -6.72 8.06
CA ASN A 349 3.60 -6.61 6.62
C ASN A 349 4.43 -7.59 5.77
N VAL A 350 5.71 -7.79 6.09
CA VAL A 350 6.57 -8.75 5.38
C VAL A 350 6.08 -10.18 5.61
N LEU A 351 5.76 -10.55 6.85
CA LEU A 351 5.22 -11.87 7.21
C LEU A 351 3.86 -12.12 6.55
N MET A 352 3.01 -11.10 6.42
CA MET A 352 1.79 -11.16 5.60
C MET A 352 2.10 -11.44 4.12
N CYS A 353 3.09 -10.76 3.54
CA CYS A 353 3.54 -11.06 2.17
C CYS A 353 4.10 -12.49 2.04
N MET A 354 4.63 -13.06 3.12
CA MET A 354 5.06 -14.46 3.15
C MET A 354 3.89 -15.44 3.31
N GLY A 355 2.73 -14.98 3.79
CA GLY A 355 1.48 -15.76 3.93
C GLY A 355 1.09 -16.05 5.39
N PHE A 356 1.74 -15.41 6.36
CA PHE A 356 1.30 -15.45 7.76
C PHE A 356 0.22 -14.41 8.02
N TYR A 357 -1.00 -14.88 8.28
CA TYR A 357 -2.18 -14.02 8.43
C TYR A 357 -2.67 -13.85 9.87
N HIS A 358 -1.99 -14.44 10.86
CA HIS A 358 -2.47 -14.40 12.25
C HIS A 358 -2.22 -13.05 12.93
N ARG A 359 -1.39 -12.19 12.32
CA ARG A 359 -1.03 -10.88 12.86
C ARG A 359 -1.44 -9.76 11.92
N VAL A 360 -2.18 -8.78 12.44
CA VAL A 360 -2.51 -7.55 11.69
C VAL A 360 -1.38 -6.54 11.83
N PRO A 361 -0.85 -5.98 10.72
CA PRO A 361 0.10 -4.88 10.76
C PRO A 361 -0.61 -3.56 11.19
N ALA A 362 -0.84 -3.41 12.50
CA ALA A 362 -1.63 -2.30 13.02
C ALA A 362 -0.93 -0.94 12.84
N ASP A 363 -1.67 0.03 12.33
CA ASP A 363 -1.24 1.43 12.20
C ASP A 363 -2.38 2.41 12.57
N THR A 364 -2.18 3.69 12.26
CA THR A 364 -3.19 4.72 12.52
C THR A 364 -4.49 4.48 11.73
N GLU A 365 -4.40 3.81 10.59
CA GLU A 365 -5.56 3.47 9.78
C GLU A 365 -6.34 2.29 10.38
N THR A 366 -5.64 1.29 10.92
CA THR A 366 -6.26 0.24 11.73
C THR A 366 -7.03 0.82 12.91
N VAL A 367 -6.43 1.74 13.68
CA VAL A 367 -7.09 2.40 14.81
C VAL A 367 -8.30 3.21 14.36
N ARG A 368 -8.20 3.93 13.23
CA ARG A 368 -9.32 4.68 12.64
C ARG A 368 -10.46 3.73 12.28
N HIS A 369 -10.16 2.62 11.60
CA HIS A 369 -11.13 1.64 11.15
C HIS A 369 -11.86 1.00 12.34
N ILE A 370 -11.12 0.53 13.34
CA ILE A 370 -11.69 -0.02 14.58
C ILE A 370 -12.65 0.98 15.24
N ARG A 371 -12.25 2.25 15.36
CA ARG A 371 -13.10 3.29 15.95
C ARG A 371 -14.37 3.53 15.14
N GLN A 372 -14.28 3.62 13.81
CA GLN A 372 -15.41 4.01 12.96
C GLN A 372 -16.35 2.86 12.66
N PHE A 373 -15.82 1.66 12.46
CA PHE A 373 -16.59 0.50 12.03
C PHE A 373 -17.09 -0.34 13.21
N HIS A 374 -16.26 -0.49 14.26
CA HIS A 374 -16.60 -1.31 15.43
C HIS A 374 -16.98 -0.49 16.67
N GLY A 375 -16.91 0.85 16.61
CA GLY A 375 -17.22 1.72 17.73
C GLY A 375 -16.31 1.54 18.95
N ARG A 376 -15.17 0.87 18.80
CA ARG A 376 -14.21 0.60 19.89
C ARG A 376 -13.10 1.63 19.89
N ASN A 377 -12.71 2.09 21.07
CA ASN A 377 -11.58 2.99 21.22
C ASN A 377 -10.31 2.20 21.55
N CYS A 378 -9.23 2.50 20.82
CA CYS A 378 -7.89 2.02 21.10
C CYS A 378 -6.86 3.02 20.58
N ASP A 379 -5.61 2.80 20.95
CA ASP A 379 -4.41 3.39 20.36
C ASP A 379 -3.57 2.27 19.70
N ILE A 380 -2.38 2.61 19.21
CA ILE A 380 -1.50 1.65 18.52
C ILE A 380 -1.07 0.52 19.47
N ASP A 381 -0.80 0.83 20.73
CA ASP A 381 -0.27 -0.13 21.70
C ASP A 381 -1.35 -1.14 22.14
N SER A 382 -2.62 -0.69 22.21
CA SER A 382 -3.77 -1.51 22.55
C SER A 382 -4.48 -2.13 21.33
N ALA A 383 -4.18 -1.70 20.11
CA ALA A 383 -4.86 -2.12 18.88
C ALA A 383 -4.90 -3.64 18.73
N GLN A 384 -3.80 -4.33 19.01
CA GLN A 384 -3.74 -5.77 18.86
C GLN A 384 -4.74 -6.51 19.76
N LYS A 385 -4.91 -6.06 21.01
CA LYS A 385 -5.86 -6.68 21.93
C LYS A 385 -7.29 -6.53 21.43
N VAL A 386 -7.60 -5.38 20.81
CA VAL A 386 -8.91 -5.12 20.23
C VAL A 386 -9.12 -5.91 18.94
N ILE A 387 -8.09 -6.04 18.10
CA ILE A 387 -8.09 -6.92 16.91
C ILE A 387 -8.40 -8.35 17.32
N GLU A 388 -7.73 -8.88 18.35
CA GLU A 388 -7.98 -10.25 18.82
C GLU A 388 -9.43 -10.42 19.30
N ALA A 389 -9.97 -9.42 20.00
CA ALA A 389 -11.35 -9.44 20.46
C ALA A 389 -12.42 -9.23 19.37
N ILE A 390 -12.04 -8.85 18.13
CA ILE A 390 -12.95 -8.68 16.99
C ILE A 390 -12.77 -9.86 16.03
N TYR A 391 -11.52 -10.14 15.65
CA TYR A 391 -11.19 -11.07 14.57
C TYR A 391 -10.57 -12.39 15.06
N GLY A 392 -10.39 -12.61 16.36
CA GLY A 392 -9.74 -13.83 16.91
C GLY A 392 -10.43 -15.14 16.50
N ASN A 393 -11.75 -15.11 16.26
CA ASN A 393 -12.50 -16.26 15.75
C ASN A 393 -12.11 -16.69 14.32
N TYR A 394 -11.37 -15.84 13.60
CA TYR A 394 -10.84 -16.16 12.27
C TYR A 394 -9.46 -16.79 12.32
N ALA A 395 -8.90 -17.12 13.49
CA ALA A 395 -7.56 -17.67 13.60
C ALA A 395 -7.34 -18.91 12.69
N PRO A 396 -6.20 -19.02 11.99
CA PRO A 396 -5.05 -18.10 11.96
C PRO A 396 -5.12 -16.98 10.89
N PHE A 397 -6.32 -16.61 10.42
CA PHE A 397 -6.57 -15.67 9.32
C PHE A 397 -7.08 -14.30 9.75
N GLN A 398 -6.74 -13.84 10.96
CA GLN A 398 -7.18 -12.55 11.50
C GLN A 398 -6.93 -11.38 10.54
N PHE A 399 -5.75 -11.36 9.89
CA PHE A 399 -5.42 -10.34 8.88
C PHE A 399 -6.35 -10.38 7.67
N LEU A 400 -6.69 -11.56 7.13
CA LEU A 400 -7.55 -11.64 5.95
C LEU A 400 -8.94 -11.11 6.25
N ALA A 401 -9.52 -11.49 7.40
CA ALA A 401 -10.83 -11.01 7.83
C ALA A 401 -10.85 -9.49 8.04
N TYR A 402 -9.85 -8.96 8.78
CA TYR A 402 -9.67 -7.51 8.96
C TYR A 402 -9.50 -6.79 7.63
N TRP A 403 -8.65 -7.33 6.75
CA TRP A 403 -8.27 -6.66 5.52
C TRP A 403 -9.45 -6.60 4.54
N ILE A 404 -10.21 -7.69 4.37
CA ILE A 404 -11.40 -7.69 3.51
C ILE A 404 -12.40 -6.64 3.97
N GLU A 405 -12.68 -6.56 5.27
CA GLU A 405 -13.62 -5.57 5.81
C GLU A 405 -13.14 -4.13 5.54
N LEU A 406 -11.85 -3.85 5.77
CA LEU A 406 -11.26 -2.55 5.46
C LEU A 406 -11.29 -2.25 3.95
N TRP A 407 -10.93 -3.23 3.13
CA TRP A 407 -10.81 -3.10 1.68
C TRP A 407 -12.16 -2.82 1.03
N GLU A 408 -13.20 -3.55 1.43
CA GLU A 408 -14.58 -3.32 0.98
C GLU A 408 -15.12 -1.98 1.46
N TYR A 409 -14.79 -1.57 2.69
CA TYR A 409 -15.17 -0.25 3.20
C TYR A 409 -14.62 0.87 2.30
N TYR A 410 -13.39 0.73 1.80
CA TYR A 410 -12.82 1.66 0.85
C TYR A 410 -13.44 1.52 -0.56
N GLU A 411 -13.74 0.31 -1.06
CA GLU A 411 -14.42 0.14 -2.36
C GLU A 411 -15.77 0.87 -2.42
N GLN A 412 -16.54 0.81 -1.34
CA GLN A 412 -17.82 1.51 -1.24
C GLN A 412 -17.67 3.04 -1.39
N ARG A 413 -16.47 3.59 -1.11
CA ARG A 413 -16.19 5.02 -1.14
C ARG A 413 -15.53 5.47 -2.44
N PHE A 414 -14.62 4.65 -2.99
CA PHE A 414 -13.78 4.99 -4.13
C PHE A 414 -14.16 4.25 -5.42
N GLY A 415 -15.06 3.27 -5.35
CA GLY A 415 -15.40 2.37 -6.44
C GLY A 415 -14.61 1.07 -6.40
N THR A 416 -14.99 0.12 -7.26
CA THR A 416 -14.32 -1.18 -7.41
C THR A 416 -12.86 -1.00 -7.82
N TRP A 417 -11.94 -1.67 -7.14
CA TRP A 417 -10.50 -1.46 -7.34
C TRP A 417 -10.02 -1.80 -8.74
N SER A 418 -10.51 -2.90 -9.30
CA SER A 418 -10.18 -3.34 -10.64
C SER A 418 -10.62 -2.37 -11.74
N LYS A 419 -11.59 -1.50 -11.43
CA LYS A 419 -12.13 -0.48 -12.33
C LYS A 419 -11.50 0.89 -12.13
N LEU A 420 -10.66 1.05 -11.10
CA LEU A 420 -10.11 2.34 -10.71
C LEU A 420 -8.90 2.70 -11.59
N PRO A 421 -8.91 3.84 -12.32
CA PRO A 421 -7.76 4.23 -13.12
C PRO A 421 -6.54 4.55 -12.24
N ALA A 422 -5.33 4.25 -12.72
CA ALA A 422 -4.09 4.45 -11.96
C ALA A 422 -3.85 5.89 -11.48
N SER A 423 -4.37 6.89 -12.20
CA SER A 423 -4.31 8.30 -11.81
C SER A 423 -5.07 8.61 -10.52
N TYR A 424 -5.99 7.75 -10.09
CA TYR A 424 -6.77 7.90 -8.87
C TYR A 424 -6.13 7.20 -7.66
N TYR A 425 -5.14 6.32 -7.83
CA TYR A 425 -4.51 5.59 -6.71
C TYR A 425 -4.00 6.50 -5.59
N PRO A 426 -3.35 7.66 -5.87
CA PRO A 426 -2.93 8.57 -4.80
C PRO A 426 -4.10 9.16 -3.99
N LEU A 427 -5.31 9.18 -4.55
CA LEU A 427 -6.49 9.74 -3.89
C LEU A 427 -7.12 8.75 -2.89
N VAL A 428 -6.74 7.48 -2.91
CA VAL A 428 -7.27 6.42 -2.04
C VAL A 428 -6.65 6.56 -0.65
N THR A 429 -7.22 7.46 0.17
CA THR A 429 -6.75 7.76 1.52
C THR A 429 -7.90 8.07 2.45
N ALA A 430 -7.73 7.79 3.75
CA ALA A 430 -8.72 8.12 4.76
C ALA A 430 -9.06 9.61 4.84
N SER A 431 -8.11 10.51 4.57
CA SER A 431 -8.38 11.96 4.51
C SER A 431 -9.37 12.32 3.40
N ASN A 432 -9.30 11.61 2.28
CA ASN A 432 -10.16 11.84 1.12
C ASN A 432 -11.56 11.23 1.26
N MET A 433 -11.77 10.28 2.18
CA MET A 433 -13.09 9.74 2.51
C MET A 433 -14.07 10.76 3.08
N LYS A 434 -13.55 11.80 3.76
CA LYS A 434 -14.37 12.85 4.39
C LYS A 434 -14.96 13.82 3.37
N SER A 435 -14.41 13.87 2.16
CA SER A 435 -14.86 14.80 1.11
C SER A 435 -15.77 14.10 0.10
N LYS A 436 -16.66 14.86 -0.55
CA LYS A 436 -17.63 14.41 -1.57
C LYS A 436 -16.98 13.92 -2.88
N ILE A 437 -15.93 13.10 -2.84
CA ILE A 437 -15.34 12.45 -4.03
C ILE A 437 -16.39 11.56 -4.73
N SER A 438 -17.37 11.05 -3.98
CA SER A 438 -18.51 10.29 -4.51
C SER A 438 -19.30 11.04 -5.59
N LYS A 439 -19.31 12.38 -5.59
CA LYS A 439 -19.98 13.15 -6.66
C LYS A 439 -19.18 13.16 -7.97
N ARG A 440 -17.85 13.29 -7.94
CA ARG A 440 -17.04 13.34 -9.18
C ARG A 440 -16.94 11.98 -9.88
N LEU A 441 -16.89 10.87 -9.11
CA LEU A 441 -16.93 9.52 -9.69
C LEU A 441 -18.34 9.16 -10.20
N ARG A 442 -19.43 9.63 -9.55
CA ARG A 442 -20.80 9.49 -10.07
C ARG A 442 -21.03 10.28 -11.36
N VAL A 443 -20.51 11.51 -11.46
CA VAL A 443 -20.67 12.35 -12.66
C VAL A 443 -19.95 11.74 -13.86
N LYS A 444 -18.72 11.23 -13.70
CA LYS A 444 -18.03 10.52 -14.78
C LYS A 444 -18.70 9.21 -15.22
N LYS A 445 -19.35 8.50 -14.31
CA LYS A 445 -20.12 7.29 -14.65
C LYS A 445 -21.32 7.61 -15.54
N LEU A 446 -22.00 8.73 -15.29
CA LEU A 446 -23.13 9.18 -16.11
C LEU A 446 -22.67 9.68 -17.49
N GLU A 447 -21.54 10.39 -17.57
CA GLU A 447 -20.98 10.87 -18.85
C GLU A 447 -20.46 9.75 -19.77
N LEU A 448 -20.05 8.60 -19.21
CA LEU A 448 -19.63 7.41 -19.97
C LEU A 448 -20.78 6.47 -20.35
N GLU A 449 -21.95 6.61 -19.73
CA GLU A 449 -23.17 5.86 -20.09
C GLU A 449 -24.05 6.65 -21.10
N GLU A 450 -23.73 7.92 -21.38
CA GLU A 450 -24.39 8.79 -22.37
C GLU A 450 -23.62 8.95 -23.72
N GLN A 451 -22.52 8.21 -23.92
CA GLN A 451 -21.79 8.08 -25.19
C GLN A 451 -21.83 6.63 -25.67
#